data_AF-A0AAW1QQP3-F1
#
_entry.id   AF-A0AAW1QQP3-F1
#
_cell.length_a   1.000
_cell.length_b   1.000
_cell.length_c   1.000
_cell.angle_alpha   90.00
_cell.angle_beta   90.00
_cell.angle_gamma   90.00
#
_symmetry.space_group_name_H-M   'P 1'
#
loop_
_entity.id
_entity.type
_entity.pdbx_description
1 polymer ?
#
loop_
_entity_poly.entity_id
_entity_poly.type
_entity_poly.pdbx_seq_one_letter_code
_entity_poly.pdbx_strand_id
1 'polypeptide(L)'
;MCWQQVQRGGVVVTNPNPGAGAHNSATNGDLDAAYALLLAANKWGCERYRERALAVCKALLQWCIHPRTNVLTVGDWCQPVVPQHAISRHSDYMLTHLALFAQEDTANRQNWTAVFDATRAALVQLSSLHTTGLVPDFAQLDAVDEMYRPPSGRVLETDNDPHFFYNACRVPWRLAVYYHETKDEAVLPALLAMQMFFESQQEVVAGYTLEGKPLADYPAIPFLAPVWCLFEVMGSGHSRRVAAAIEGLQAQGYASYYGETIELLCLLQLQLQDEKVSAREVGLVTNDDVCPSEGNLLRVVLSGSDAGVSLQIKS
;
A
#
# COMPACT_ATOMS: atom_id res chain seq x y z
N MET A 1 13.41 8.06 1.53
CA MET A 1 14.28 7.35 2.52
C MET A 1 15.10 6.31 1.76
N CYS A 2 16.34 6.00 2.15
CA CYS A 2 17.09 4.88 1.56
C CYS A 2 16.26 3.60 1.66
N TRP A 3 16.11 2.84 0.58
CA TRP A 3 15.15 1.72 0.56
C TRP A 3 15.63 0.47 1.33
N GLN A 4 16.94 0.36 1.59
CA GLN A 4 17.51 -0.79 2.27
C GLN A 4 18.62 -0.41 3.27
N GLN A 5 18.51 -0.95 4.48
CA GLN A 5 19.52 -0.86 5.53
C GLN A 5 20.01 -2.25 5.94
N VAL A 6 21.19 -2.30 6.57
CA VAL A 6 21.73 -3.50 7.21
C VAL A 6 22.20 -3.17 8.62
N GLN A 7 22.14 -4.15 9.51
CA GLN A 7 22.74 -4.04 10.83
C GLN A 7 24.22 -4.46 10.76
N ARG A 8 25.13 -3.58 11.16
CA ARG A 8 26.56 -3.87 11.26
C ARG A 8 27.09 -3.34 12.59
N GLY A 9 27.66 -4.25 13.40
CA GLY A 9 28.21 -3.87 14.70
C GLY A 9 27.19 -3.23 15.65
N GLY A 10 25.93 -3.64 15.58
CA GLY A 10 24.85 -3.09 16.40
C GLY A 10 24.24 -1.79 15.89
N VAL A 11 24.71 -1.22 14.78
CA VAL A 11 24.18 0.01 14.19
C VAL A 11 23.49 -0.28 12.86
N VAL A 12 22.35 0.37 12.62
CA VAL A 12 21.64 0.34 11.34
C VAL A 12 22.30 1.37 10.40
N VAL A 13 22.83 0.89 9.28
CA VAL A 13 23.45 1.73 8.25
C VAL A 13 22.80 1.44 6.89
N THR A 14 22.81 2.41 5.98
CA THR A 14 22.41 2.17 4.58
C THR A 14 23.24 1.01 4.03
N ASN A 15 22.60 0.08 3.30
CA ASN A 15 23.32 -1.08 2.77
C ASN A 15 24.49 -0.61 1.89
N PRO A 16 25.75 -0.90 2.27
CA PRO A 16 26.90 -0.36 1.57
C PRO A 16 27.21 -1.10 0.26
N ASN A 17 26.43 -2.12 -0.12
CA ASN A 17 26.58 -2.80 -1.41
C ASN A 17 26.20 -1.83 -2.55
N PRO A 18 27.15 -1.41 -3.41
CA PRO A 18 26.86 -0.47 -4.49
C PRO A 18 25.84 -1.01 -5.50
N GLY A 19 25.80 -2.33 -5.71
CA GLY A 19 24.86 -2.98 -6.63
C GLY A 19 23.43 -3.10 -6.08
N ALA A 20 23.21 -2.79 -4.80
CA ALA A 20 21.88 -2.80 -4.21
C ALA A 20 21.09 -1.50 -4.49
N GLY A 21 21.73 -0.44 -4.97
CA GLY A 21 21.07 0.87 -5.15
C GLY A 21 20.46 1.40 -3.84
N ALA A 22 20.99 1.00 -2.69
CA ALA A 22 20.39 1.22 -1.37
C ALA A 22 20.28 2.69 -0.95
N HIS A 23 21.03 3.57 -1.62
CA HIS A 23 20.94 5.01 -1.41
C HIS A 23 19.70 5.64 -2.05
N ASN A 24 19.05 4.94 -2.98
CA ASN A 24 17.84 5.39 -3.64
C ASN A 24 16.60 5.14 -2.76
N SER A 25 15.48 5.77 -3.12
CA SER A 25 14.20 5.54 -2.48
C SER A 25 13.35 4.46 -3.14
N ALA A 26 12.32 4.03 -2.42
CA ALA A 26 11.18 3.29 -2.95
C ALA A 26 9.90 4.07 -2.62
N THR A 27 9.09 4.37 -3.63
CA THR A 27 7.98 5.32 -3.51
C THR A 27 6.95 4.88 -2.47
N ASN A 28 6.53 3.62 -2.46
CA ASN A 28 5.62 3.09 -1.42
C ASN A 28 6.06 3.38 0.02
N GLY A 29 7.34 3.15 0.36
CA GLY A 29 7.84 3.38 1.70
C GLY A 29 7.77 4.86 2.09
N ASP A 30 8.10 5.75 1.15
CA ASP A 30 8.00 7.20 1.38
C ASP A 30 6.55 7.69 1.45
N LEU A 31 5.63 7.10 0.68
CA LEU A 31 4.18 7.36 0.77
C LEU A 31 3.64 6.97 2.16
N ASP A 32 3.88 5.73 2.61
CA ASP A 32 3.42 5.26 3.92
C ASP A 32 4.05 6.10 5.06
N ALA A 33 5.33 6.51 4.94
CA ALA A 33 6.00 7.35 5.93
C ALA A 33 5.39 8.76 6.02
N ALA A 34 5.14 9.43 4.89
CA ALA A 34 4.49 10.73 4.87
C ALA A 34 3.06 10.66 5.42
N TYR A 35 2.30 9.62 5.03
CA TYR A 35 0.94 9.39 5.53
C TYR A 35 0.93 9.16 7.04
N ALA A 36 1.79 8.29 7.57
CA ALA A 36 1.90 8.05 9.00
C ALA A 36 2.28 9.31 9.79
N LEU A 37 3.16 10.15 9.26
CA LEU A 37 3.50 11.44 9.89
C LEU A 37 2.32 12.41 9.92
N LEU A 38 1.48 12.46 8.87
CA LEU A 38 0.24 13.26 8.89
C LEU A 38 -0.79 12.69 9.88
N LEU A 39 -0.95 11.37 9.93
CA LEU A 39 -1.79 10.74 10.96
C LEU A 39 -1.30 11.08 12.36
N ALA A 40 0.00 11.02 12.61
CA ALA A 40 0.63 11.40 13.87
C ALA A 40 0.40 12.89 14.21
N ALA A 41 0.56 13.78 13.23
CA ALA A 41 0.30 15.21 13.40
C ALA A 41 -1.16 15.46 13.81
N ASN A 42 -2.11 14.79 13.15
CA ASN A 42 -3.54 14.93 13.43
C ASN A 42 -3.93 14.28 14.77
N LYS A 43 -3.35 13.14 15.12
CA LYS A 43 -3.66 12.42 16.37
C LYS A 43 -3.12 13.14 17.61
N TRP A 44 -1.94 13.75 17.53
CA TRP A 44 -1.24 14.34 18.69
C TRP A 44 -1.10 15.87 18.63
N GLY A 45 -1.72 16.53 17.65
CA GLY A 45 -1.60 17.97 17.47
C GLY A 45 -0.18 18.48 17.24
N CYS A 46 0.75 17.62 16.78
CA CYS A 46 2.17 17.99 16.68
C CYS A 46 2.57 18.47 15.29
N GLU A 47 2.80 19.78 15.17
CA GLU A 47 3.19 20.45 13.92
C GLU A 47 4.53 19.96 13.36
N ARG A 48 5.47 19.54 14.20
CA ARG A 48 6.76 18.98 13.73
C ARG A 48 6.57 17.72 12.88
N TYR A 49 5.55 16.90 13.16
CA TYR A 49 5.24 15.75 12.30
C TYR A 49 4.67 16.20 10.97
N ARG A 50 3.80 17.23 10.97
CA ARG A 50 3.26 17.84 9.76
C ARG A 50 4.37 18.42 8.89
N GLU A 51 5.27 19.22 9.46
CA GLU A 51 6.42 19.78 8.74
C GLU A 51 7.29 18.68 8.09
N ARG A 52 7.60 17.61 8.83
CA ARG A 52 8.36 16.47 8.31
C ARG A 52 7.59 15.76 7.19
N ALA A 53 6.28 15.56 7.34
CA ALA A 53 5.44 14.96 6.31
C ALA A 53 5.43 15.79 5.03
N LEU A 54 5.20 17.11 5.14
CA LEU A 54 5.16 18.02 4.01
C LEU A 54 6.52 18.10 3.30
N ALA A 55 7.64 17.96 4.02
CA ALA A 55 8.96 17.85 3.42
C ALA A 55 9.10 16.57 2.58
N VAL A 56 8.60 15.43 3.06
CA VAL A 56 8.57 14.17 2.29
C VAL A 56 7.63 14.29 1.09
N CYS A 57 6.43 14.85 1.26
CA CYS A 57 5.49 15.12 0.17
C CYS A 57 6.14 15.95 -0.95
N LYS A 58 6.84 17.03 -0.60
CA LYS A 58 7.56 17.85 -1.58
C LYS A 58 8.62 17.04 -2.34
N ALA A 59 9.36 16.17 -1.64
CA ALA A 59 10.35 15.31 -2.29
C ALA A 59 9.71 14.27 -3.21
N LEU A 60 8.58 13.68 -2.82
CA LEU A 60 7.79 12.77 -3.65
C LEU A 60 7.35 13.46 -4.96
N LEU A 61 6.73 14.65 -4.88
CA LEU A 61 6.33 15.42 -6.06
C LEU A 61 7.50 15.71 -7.02
N GLN A 62 8.69 15.95 -6.45
CA GLN A 62 9.87 16.30 -7.24
C GLN A 62 10.51 15.08 -7.94
N TRP A 63 10.53 13.92 -7.28
CA TRP A 63 11.40 12.83 -7.69
C TRP A 63 10.68 11.51 -8.00
N CYS A 64 9.47 11.30 -7.49
CA CYS A 64 8.74 10.03 -7.57
C CYS A 64 7.49 10.10 -8.44
N ILE A 65 7.39 11.13 -9.30
CA ILE A 65 6.21 11.37 -10.15
C ILE A 65 6.68 11.63 -11.57
N HIS A 66 6.07 10.92 -12.52
CA HIS A 66 6.39 11.12 -13.92
C HIS A 66 5.79 12.46 -14.39
N PRO A 67 6.61 13.40 -14.92
CA PRO A 67 6.25 14.81 -15.08
C PRO A 67 5.26 15.09 -16.21
N ARG A 68 5.01 14.11 -17.10
CA ARG A 68 4.02 14.25 -18.19
C ARG A 68 2.70 13.57 -17.86
N THR A 69 2.76 12.43 -17.17
CA THR A 69 1.58 11.59 -16.90
C THR A 69 1.02 11.82 -15.50
N ASN A 70 1.78 12.45 -14.59
CA ASN A 70 1.48 12.61 -13.16
C ASN A 70 1.29 11.28 -12.39
N VAL A 71 1.67 10.15 -12.99
CA VAL A 71 1.60 8.85 -12.32
C VAL A 71 2.87 8.63 -11.49
N LEU A 72 2.71 7.98 -10.34
CA LEU A 72 3.82 7.60 -9.46
C LEU A 72 4.84 6.71 -10.19
N THR A 73 6.12 6.94 -9.94
CA THR A 73 7.20 6.03 -10.36
C THR A 73 7.62 5.15 -9.19
N VAL A 74 8.38 4.08 -9.43
CA VAL A 74 8.77 3.11 -8.38
C VAL A 74 9.76 3.65 -7.34
N GLY A 75 10.43 4.76 -7.62
CA GLY A 75 11.39 5.42 -6.73
C GLY A 75 12.03 6.65 -7.37
N ASP A 76 12.81 7.39 -6.59
CA ASP A 76 13.50 8.61 -7.02
C ASP A 76 14.52 8.41 -8.15
N TRP A 77 15.00 7.19 -8.32
CA TRP A 77 15.94 6.78 -9.37
C TRP A 77 15.25 6.47 -10.70
N CYS A 78 13.91 6.29 -10.68
CA CYS A 78 13.09 5.99 -11.84
C CYS A 78 12.75 7.28 -12.61
N GLN A 79 13.80 8.00 -13.01
CA GLN A 79 13.67 9.33 -13.61
C GLN A 79 13.19 9.26 -15.07
N PRO A 80 12.29 10.17 -15.48
CA PRO A 80 11.47 10.11 -16.70
C PRO A 80 12.22 10.45 -18.00
N VAL A 81 13.51 10.76 -17.94
CA VAL A 81 14.30 11.20 -19.10
C VAL A 81 14.57 10.06 -20.10
N VAL A 82 14.34 8.82 -19.68
CA VAL A 82 14.47 7.62 -20.52
C VAL A 82 13.14 6.87 -20.50
N PRO A 83 12.36 6.85 -21.61
CA PRO A 83 11.04 6.20 -21.66
C PRO A 83 11.04 4.73 -21.23
N GLN A 84 12.14 4.01 -21.49
CA GLN A 84 12.32 2.61 -21.09
C GLN A 84 12.38 2.42 -19.56
N HIS A 85 12.53 3.51 -18.80
CA HIS A 85 12.53 3.54 -17.33
C HIS A 85 11.29 4.23 -16.75
N ALA A 86 10.23 4.48 -17.51
CA ALA A 86 8.97 4.99 -16.94
C ALA A 86 8.13 3.83 -16.36
N ILE A 87 8.66 3.21 -15.31
CA ILE A 87 8.02 2.08 -14.62
C ILE A 87 7.26 2.61 -13.40
N SER A 88 6.05 2.10 -13.24
CA SER A 88 5.18 2.30 -12.09
C SER A 88 4.89 0.96 -11.41
N ARG A 89 4.57 0.96 -10.13
CA ARG A 89 4.21 -0.23 -9.35
C ARG A 89 2.78 -0.06 -8.82
N HIS A 90 1.87 -0.96 -9.20
CA HIS A 90 0.45 -0.78 -8.94
C HIS A 90 0.09 -0.74 -7.45
N SER A 91 0.84 -1.44 -6.61
CA SER A 91 0.65 -1.37 -5.15
C SER A 91 0.97 -0.01 -4.54
N ASP A 92 1.63 0.88 -5.28
CA ASP A 92 1.96 2.23 -4.85
C ASP A 92 0.80 3.20 -5.14
N TYR A 93 -0.26 2.75 -5.83
CA TYR A 93 -1.47 3.52 -6.14
C TYR A 93 -2.37 3.68 -4.90
N MET A 94 -1.80 4.24 -3.84
CA MET A 94 -2.39 4.40 -2.52
C MET A 94 -3.31 5.62 -2.50
N LEU A 95 -4.49 5.51 -3.13
CA LEU A 95 -5.42 6.62 -3.34
C LEU A 95 -5.82 7.36 -2.05
N THR A 96 -6.02 6.64 -0.93
CA THR A 96 -6.25 7.25 0.39
C THR A 96 -5.10 8.18 0.82
N HIS A 97 -3.85 7.82 0.52
CA HIS A 97 -2.70 8.65 0.88
C HIS A 97 -2.64 9.91 0.03
N LEU A 98 -2.79 9.76 -1.29
CA LEU A 98 -2.78 10.87 -2.23
C LEU A 98 -3.90 11.88 -1.95
N ALA A 99 -5.10 11.39 -1.58
CA ALA A 99 -6.21 12.23 -1.15
C ALA A 99 -5.87 13.04 0.12
N LEU A 100 -5.25 12.39 1.13
CA LEU A 100 -4.81 13.08 2.34
C LEU A 100 -3.73 14.12 2.03
N PHE A 101 -2.79 13.82 1.13
CA PHE A 101 -1.75 14.79 0.74
C PHE A 101 -2.35 16.01 0.05
N ALA A 102 -3.31 15.84 -0.85
CA ALA A 102 -4.02 16.96 -1.46
C ALA A 102 -4.79 17.83 -0.45
N GLN A 103 -5.31 17.19 0.62
CA GLN A 103 -6.00 17.89 1.71
C GLN A 103 -5.01 18.71 2.56
N GLU A 104 -3.91 18.09 3.00
CA GLU A 104 -2.98 18.63 4.01
C GLU A 104 -1.87 19.52 3.44
N ASP A 105 -1.33 19.20 2.25
CA ASP A 105 -0.31 20.00 1.55
C ASP A 105 -0.99 21.08 0.69
N THR A 106 -1.59 22.06 1.37
CA THR A 106 -2.41 23.10 0.71
C THR A 106 -1.65 23.91 -0.35
N ALA A 107 -0.33 24.07 -0.19
CA ALA A 107 0.53 24.76 -1.13
C ALA A 107 0.70 24.00 -2.45
N ASN A 108 0.68 22.66 -2.42
CA ASN A 108 0.81 21.80 -3.59
C ASN A 108 -0.48 21.03 -3.92
N ARG A 109 -1.63 21.43 -3.37
CA ARG A 109 -2.92 20.75 -3.54
C ARG A 109 -3.21 20.38 -4.99
N GLN A 110 -3.05 21.32 -5.92
CA GLN A 110 -3.33 21.07 -7.34
C GLN A 110 -2.43 19.98 -7.94
N ASN A 111 -1.16 19.93 -7.55
CA ASN A 111 -0.23 18.89 -7.99
C ASN A 111 -0.67 17.52 -7.46
N TRP A 112 -0.99 17.43 -6.17
CA TRP A 112 -1.48 16.18 -5.57
C TRP A 112 -2.82 15.73 -6.15
N THR A 113 -3.74 16.66 -6.45
CA THR A 113 -4.99 16.33 -7.15
C THR A 113 -4.71 15.76 -8.54
N ALA A 114 -3.80 16.37 -9.31
CA ALA A 114 -3.42 15.83 -10.63
C ALA A 114 -2.80 14.42 -10.54
N VAL A 115 -1.97 14.18 -9.51
CA VAL A 115 -1.36 12.88 -9.26
C VAL A 115 -2.40 11.84 -8.86
N PHE A 116 -3.32 12.21 -7.97
CA PHE A 116 -4.44 11.37 -7.57
C PHE A 116 -5.30 10.98 -8.77
N ASP A 117 -5.72 11.95 -9.58
CA ASP A 117 -6.59 11.72 -10.73
C ASP A 117 -5.91 10.82 -11.78
N ALA A 118 -4.65 11.09 -12.11
CA ALA A 118 -3.88 10.28 -13.04
C ALA A 118 -3.65 8.85 -12.54
N THR A 119 -3.27 8.71 -11.26
CA THR A 119 -3.03 7.40 -10.64
C THR A 119 -4.31 6.56 -10.57
N ARG A 120 -5.43 7.18 -10.21
CA ARG A 120 -6.75 6.54 -10.21
C ARG A 120 -7.18 6.12 -11.61
N ALA A 121 -6.99 6.98 -12.62
CA ALA A 121 -7.30 6.66 -14.00
C ALA A 121 -6.45 5.47 -14.50
N ALA A 122 -5.14 5.46 -14.21
CA ALA A 122 -4.26 4.35 -14.56
C ALA A 122 -4.67 3.04 -13.88
N LEU A 123 -5.03 3.08 -12.59
CA LEU A 123 -5.53 1.92 -11.85
C LEU A 123 -6.79 1.34 -12.50
N VAL A 124 -7.79 2.19 -12.76
CA VAL A 124 -9.06 1.77 -13.38
C VAL A 124 -8.80 1.18 -14.76
N GLN A 125 -8.00 1.85 -15.59
CA GLN A 125 -7.62 1.36 -16.91
C GLN A 125 -6.95 -0.03 -16.83
N LEU A 126 -5.94 -0.20 -16.00
CA LEU A 126 -5.17 -1.45 -15.89
C LEU A 126 -6.02 -2.60 -15.34
N SER A 127 -6.85 -2.34 -14.32
CA SER A 127 -7.78 -3.34 -13.80
C SER A 127 -8.84 -3.78 -14.81
N SER A 128 -9.19 -2.93 -15.78
CA SER A 128 -10.19 -3.24 -16.81
C SER A 128 -9.68 -4.11 -17.97
N LEU A 129 -8.37 -4.37 -18.04
CA LEU A 129 -7.77 -5.15 -19.13
C LEU A 129 -8.18 -6.63 -19.12
N HIS A 130 -8.54 -7.16 -17.96
CA HIS A 130 -8.95 -8.57 -17.79
C HIS A 130 -10.20 -8.67 -16.91
N THR A 131 -11.00 -9.70 -17.12
CA THR A 131 -12.26 -9.92 -16.38
C THR A 131 -12.04 -10.21 -14.89
N THR A 132 -10.81 -10.54 -14.49
CA THR A 132 -10.45 -10.82 -13.10
C THR A 132 -10.28 -9.55 -12.26
N GLY A 133 -10.15 -8.38 -12.88
CA GLY A 133 -9.80 -7.13 -12.20
C GLY A 133 -8.34 -7.08 -11.71
N LEU A 134 -7.56 -8.15 -11.86
CA LEU A 134 -6.19 -8.21 -11.39
C LEU A 134 -5.29 -7.24 -12.16
N VAL A 135 -4.29 -6.70 -11.46
CA VAL A 135 -3.27 -5.80 -12.00
C VAL A 135 -1.88 -6.40 -11.82
N PRO A 136 -0.90 -6.07 -12.68
CA PRO A 136 0.44 -6.62 -12.59
C PRO A 136 1.25 -5.96 -11.47
N ASP A 137 2.33 -6.60 -11.04
CA ASP A 137 3.30 -6.04 -10.10
C ASP A 137 3.79 -4.67 -10.58
N PHE A 138 4.18 -4.59 -11.86
CA PHE A 138 4.66 -3.37 -12.49
C PHE A 138 3.86 -3.02 -13.74
N ALA A 139 3.77 -1.73 -14.04
CA ALA A 139 3.33 -1.20 -15.32
C ALA A 139 4.47 -0.42 -15.96
N GLN A 140 4.55 -0.47 -17.28
CA GLN A 140 5.48 0.31 -18.08
C GLN A 140 4.69 1.29 -18.95
N LEU A 141 5.18 2.53 -19.03
CA LEU A 141 4.61 3.53 -19.92
C LEU A 141 4.90 3.16 -21.39
N ASP A 142 3.85 3.05 -22.18
CA ASP A 142 3.97 2.95 -23.63
C ASP A 142 4.35 4.31 -24.21
N ALA A 143 5.43 4.35 -25.01
CA ALA A 143 5.96 5.59 -25.55
C ALA A 143 5.10 6.19 -26.69
N VAL A 144 4.16 5.43 -27.24
CA VAL A 144 3.33 5.85 -28.37
C VAL A 144 2.10 6.60 -27.90
N ASP A 145 1.35 6.02 -26.96
CA ASP A 145 0.08 6.59 -26.47
C ASP A 145 0.17 7.16 -25.03
N GLU A 146 1.35 7.07 -24.40
CA GLU A 146 1.60 7.50 -23.02
C GLU A 146 0.67 6.84 -22.00
N MET A 147 0.21 5.61 -22.29
CA MET A 147 -0.59 4.80 -21.39
C MET A 147 0.26 3.75 -20.67
N TYR A 148 -0.03 3.51 -19.40
CA TYR A 148 0.61 2.44 -18.65
C TYR A 148 0.00 1.08 -19.02
N ARG A 149 0.85 0.08 -19.24
CA ARG A 149 0.46 -1.28 -19.63
C ARG A 149 1.24 -2.32 -18.81
N PRO A 150 0.73 -3.55 -18.66
CA PRO A 150 1.55 -4.65 -18.17
C PRO A 150 2.79 -4.80 -19.06
N PRO A 151 4.00 -4.93 -18.49
CA PRO A 151 5.20 -5.14 -19.28
C PRO A 151 5.17 -6.48 -20.00
N SER A 152 5.97 -6.63 -21.06
CA SER A 152 6.07 -7.89 -21.81
C SER A 152 6.94 -8.95 -21.13
N GLY A 153 7.64 -8.59 -20.06
CA GLY A 153 8.52 -9.48 -19.29
C GLY A 153 9.06 -8.76 -18.06
N ARG A 154 10.17 -9.27 -17.52
CA ARG A 154 10.86 -8.65 -16.38
C ARG A 154 11.30 -7.22 -16.71
N VAL A 155 10.92 -6.27 -15.87
CA VAL A 155 11.35 -4.87 -15.94
C VAL A 155 12.14 -4.42 -14.72
N LEU A 156 12.00 -5.11 -13.59
CA LEU A 156 12.70 -4.81 -12.35
C LEU A 156 13.05 -6.07 -11.56
N GLU A 157 12.06 -6.76 -11.00
CA GLU A 157 12.30 -7.71 -9.92
C GLU A 157 12.41 -9.14 -10.44
N THR A 158 11.40 -9.61 -11.18
CA THR A 158 11.27 -11.02 -11.56
C THR A 158 10.58 -11.20 -12.91
N ASP A 159 10.56 -12.43 -13.42
CA ASP A 159 9.78 -12.76 -14.61
C ASP A 159 8.25 -12.67 -14.38
N ASN A 160 7.82 -12.51 -13.12
CA ASN A 160 6.42 -12.29 -12.74
C ASN A 160 6.04 -10.79 -12.67
N ASP A 161 6.93 -9.86 -13.02
CA ASP A 161 6.60 -8.43 -13.09
C ASP A 161 5.32 -8.10 -13.92
N PRO A 162 4.99 -8.84 -15.00
CA PRO A 162 3.75 -8.68 -15.75
C PRO A 162 2.48 -9.25 -15.10
N HIS A 163 2.57 -9.81 -13.89
CA HIS A 163 1.52 -10.63 -13.30
C HIS A 163 1.12 -10.15 -11.90
N PHE A 164 -0.02 -10.65 -11.40
CA PHE A 164 -0.45 -10.37 -10.03
C PHE A 164 0.40 -11.20 -9.08
N PHE A 165 1.41 -10.56 -8.48
CA PHE A 165 2.41 -11.25 -7.67
C PHE A 165 2.70 -10.49 -6.36
N TYR A 166 3.91 -10.60 -5.82
CA TYR A 166 4.22 -10.14 -4.46
C TYR A 166 4.09 -8.64 -4.28
N ASN A 167 4.17 -7.82 -5.34
CA ASN A 167 3.83 -6.41 -5.20
C ASN A 167 2.32 -6.17 -5.28
N ALA A 168 1.68 -6.65 -6.34
CA ALA A 168 0.27 -6.42 -6.65
C ALA A 168 -0.69 -7.07 -5.64
N CYS A 169 -0.23 -8.05 -4.86
CA CYS A 169 -1.02 -8.67 -3.79
C CYS A 169 -1.63 -7.65 -2.81
N ARG A 170 -1.01 -6.47 -2.63
CA ARG A 170 -1.49 -5.39 -1.75
C ARG A 170 -2.66 -4.57 -2.33
N VAL A 171 -2.89 -4.64 -3.64
CA VAL A 171 -3.87 -3.79 -4.35
C VAL A 171 -5.30 -4.03 -3.86
N PRO A 172 -5.80 -5.28 -3.69
CA PRO A 172 -7.14 -5.54 -3.17
C PRO A 172 -7.43 -4.80 -1.86
N TRP A 173 -6.49 -4.86 -0.91
CA TRP A 173 -6.60 -4.16 0.38
C TRP A 173 -6.60 -2.65 0.22
N ARG A 174 -5.60 -2.08 -0.47
CA ARG A 174 -5.47 -0.62 -0.62
C ARG A 174 -6.69 -0.02 -1.31
N LEU A 175 -7.22 -0.71 -2.33
CA LEU A 175 -8.39 -0.26 -3.07
C LEU A 175 -9.68 -0.42 -2.28
N ALA A 176 -9.84 -1.54 -1.55
CA ALA A 176 -11.01 -1.79 -0.73
C ALA A 176 -11.15 -0.75 0.39
N VAL A 177 -10.06 -0.46 1.12
CA VAL A 177 -10.06 0.58 2.17
C VAL A 177 -10.40 1.95 1.59
N TYR A 178 -9.80 2.31 0.45
CA TYR A 178 -10.12 3.56 -0.23
C TYR A 178 -11.60 3.66 -0.63
N TYR A 179 -12.17 2.62 -1.25
CA TYR A 179 -13.59 2.59 -1.59
C TYR A 179 -14.48 2.65 -0.35
N HIS A 180 -14.10 1.96 0.72
CA HIS A 180 -14.85 2.00 1.97
C HIS A 180 -14.99 3.42 2.51
N GLU A 181 -13.90 4.20 2.51
CA GLU A 181 -13.85 5.57 3.01
C GLU A 181 -14.57 6.58 2.11
N THR A 182 -14.50 6.39 0.80
CA THR A 182 -14.89 7.43 -0.18
C THR A 182 -16.16 7.13 -0.95
N LYS A 183 -16.51 5.85 -1.10
CA LYS A 183 -17.55 5.36 -2.02
C LYS A 183 -17.32 5.83 -3.47
N ASP A 184 -16.07 5.96 -3.89
CA ASP A 184 -15.72 6.31 -5.26
C ASP A 184 -16.11 5.21 -6.25
N GLU A 185 -17.24 5.42 -6.92
CA GLU A 185 -17.82 4.48 -7.89
C GLU A 185 -16.88 4.15 -9.07
N ALA A 186 -15.85 4.96 -9.34
CA ALA A 186 -14.93 4.64 -10.43
C ALA A 186 -14.07 3.40 -10.15
N VAL A 187 -13.81 3.07 -8.88
CA VAL A 187 -13.00 1.89 -8.52
C VAL A 187 -13.83 0.66 -8.21
N LEU A 188 -15.16 0.81 -8.05
CA LEU A 188 -16.05 -0.29 -7.72
C LEU A 188 -16.02 -1.45 -8.74
N PRO A 189 -15.98 -1.20 -10.08
CA PRO A 189 -15.87 -2.29 -11.05
C PRO A 189 -14.63 -3.17 -10.85
N ALA A 190 -13.50 -2.57 -10.49
CA ALA A 190 -12.27 -3.30 -10.22
C ALA A 190 -12.41 -4.20 -8.98
N LEU A 191 -13.01 -3.67 -7.89
CA LEU A 191 -13.26 -4.42 -6.66
C LEU A 191 -14.21 -5.58 -6.87
N LEU A 192 -15.30 -5.36 -7.61
CA LEU A 192 -16.27 -6.42 -7.94
C LEU A 192 -15.63 -7.52 -8.80
N ALA A 193 -14.82 -7.15 -9.80
CA ALA A 193 -14.10 -8.11 -10.63
C ALA A 193 -13.10 -8.95 -9.80
N MET A 194 -12.31 -8.31 -8.94
CA MET A 194 -11.41 -9.00 -8.02
C MET A 194 -12.17 -9.91 -7.06
N GLN A 195 -13.27 -9.43 -6.47
CA GLN A 195 -14.09 -10.23 -5.55
C GLN A 195 -14.63 -11.47 -6.27
N MET A 196 -15.28 -11.31 -7.42
CA MET A 196 -15.82 -12.43 -8.20
C MET A 196 -14.72 -13.44 -8.59
N PHE A 197 -13.54 -12.94 -8.97
CA PHE A 197 -12.40 -13.80 -9.27
C PHE A 197 -11.98 -14.62 -8.05
N PHE A 198 -11.73 -13.98 -6.90
CA PHE A 198 -11.26 -14.67 -5.70
C PHE A 198 -12.33 -15.59 -5.08
N GLU A 199 -13.61 -15.25 -5.17
CA GLU A 199 -14.71 -16.13 -4.74
C GLU A 199 -14.78 -17.41 -5.58
N SER A 200 -14.39 -17.33 -6.86
CA SER A 200 -14.36 -18.50 -7.75
C SER A 200 -13.16 -19.43 -7.50
N GLN A 201 -12.15 -18.98 -6.74
CA GLN A 201 -10.97 -19.79 -6.47
C GLN A 201 -11.28 -20.85 -5.43
N GLN A 202 -10.86 -22.08 -5.70
CA GLN A 202 -10.86 -23.11 -4.66
C GLN A 202 -9.95 -22.67 -3.52
N GLU A 203 -8.79 -22.08 -3.78
CA GLU A 203 -7.91 -21.51 -2.76
C GLU A 203 -7.15 -20.33 -3.36
N VAL A 204 -6.90 -19.29 -2.56
CA VAL A 204 -6.07 -18.15 -2.98
C VAL A 204 -4.60 -18.54 -2.84
N VAL A 205 -3.89 -18.58 -3.96
CA VAL A 205 -2.48 -18.98 -4.03
C VAL A 205 -1.54 -17.78 -4.20
N ALA A 206 -0.23 -18.03 -4.05
CA ALA A 206 0.84 -17.04 -4.16
C ALA A 206 1.11 -16.57 -5.61
N GLY A 207 0.09 -16.04 -6.28
CA GLY A 207 0.21 -15.32 -7.54
C GLY A 207 -0.61 -15.90 -8.69
N TYR A 208 -0.96 -15.02 -9.62
CA TYR A 208 -1.79 -15.33 -10.78
C TYR A 208 -1.33 -14.54 -12.01
N THR A 209 -1.48 -15.13 -13.21
CA THR A 209 -1.53 -14.31 -14.43
C THR A 209 -2.74 -13.38 -14.36
N LEU A 210 -2.78 -12.33 -15.19
CA LEU A 210 -3.89 -11.38 -15.17
C LEU A 210 -5.21 -12.03 -15.65
N GLU A 211 -5.14 -13.11 -16.43
CA GLU A 211 -6.28 -13.95 -16.81
C GLU A 211 -6.71 -14.93 -15.70
N GLY A 212 -6.01 -14.97 -14.56
CA GLY A 212 -6.38 -15.77 -13.40
C GLY A 212 -5.78 -17.16 -13.35
N LYS A 213 -4.75 -17.47 -14.16
CA LYS A 213 -4.04 -18.75 -14.05
C LYS A 213 -3.11 -18.74 -12.84
N PRO A 214 -3.16 -19.74 -11.94
CA PRO A 214 -2.23 -19.86 -10.82
C PRO A 214 -0.76 -19.88 -11.28
N LEU A 215 0.09 -19.13 -10.59
CA LEU A 215 1.55 -19.13 -10.75
C LEU A 215 2.26 -19.94 -9.67
N ALA A 216 1.54 -20.29 -8.60
CA ALA A 216 1.97 -21.15 -7.52
C ALA A 216 0.88 -22.17 -7.19
N ASP A 217 1.26 -23.25 -6.51
CA ASP A 217 0.37 -24.30 -6.01
C ASP A 217 0.18 -24.25 -4.49
N TYR A 218 0.60 -23.15 -3.84
CA TYR A 218 0.52 -22.95 -2.40
C TYR A 218 -0.10 -21.58 -2.04
N PRO A 219 -0.86 -21.50 -0.93
CA PRO A 219 -1.35 -20.24 -0.38
C PRO A 219 -0.26 -19.48 0.38
N ALA A 220 -0.41 -18.16 0.49
CA ALA A 220 0.51 -17.33 1.26
C ALA A 220 -0.23 -16.15 1.91
N ILE A 221 0.08 -15.87 3.18
CA ILE A 221 -0.50 -14.78 3.98
C ILE A 221 -0.51 -13.42 3.24
N PRO A 222 0.57 -12.96 2.56
CA PRO A 222 0.53 -11.66 1.87
C PRO A 222 -0.49 -11.58 0.72
N PHE A 223 -1.00 -12.70 0.21
CA PHE A 223 -2.09 -12.73 -0.77
C PHE A 223 -3.45 -12.91 -0.09
N LEU A 224 -3.51 -13.77 0.93
CA LEU A 224 -4.75 -14.03 1.67
C LEU A 224 -5.24 -12.80 2.43
N ALA A 225 -4.37 -12.09 3.15
CA ALA A 225 -4.77 -10.96 3.99
C ALA A 225 -5.43 -9.81 3.19
N PRO A 226 -4.89 -9.39 2.02
CA PRO A 226 -5.56 -8.41 1.20
C PRO A 226 -6.90 -8.87 0.60
N VAL A 227 -7.02 -10.16 0.24
CA VAL A 227 -8.28 -10.73 -0.24
C VAL A 227 -9.30 -10.82 0.89
N TRP A 228 -8.87 -11.18 2.10
CA TRP A 228 -9.72 -11.12 3.29
C TRP A 228 -10.23 -9.70 3.52
N CYS A 229 -9.36 -8.69 3.47
CA CYS A 229 -9.78 -7.30 3.61
C CYS A 229 -10.79 -6.86 2.53
N LEU A 230 -10.56 -7.25 1.27
CA LEU A 230 -11.51 -7.04 0.18
C LEU A 230 -12.88 -7.65 0.51
N PHE A 231 -12.89 -8.91 0.94
CA PHE A 231 -14.12 -9.63 1.29
C PHE A 231 -14.86 -9.02 2.47
N GLU A 232 -14.16 -8.58 3.52
CA GLU A 232 -14.77 -7.88 4.65
C GLU A 232 -15.43 -6.57 4.19
N VAL A 233 -14.72 -5.73 3.43
CA VAL A 233 -15.26 -4.46 2.93
C VAL A 233 -16.47 -4.65 2.02
N MET A 234 -16.42 -5.66 1.15
CA MET A 234 -17.44 -5.92 0.15
C MET A 234 -18.57 -6.84 0.64
N GLY A 235 -18.50 -7.32 1.89
CA GLY A 235 -19.52 -8.17 2.49
C GLY A 235 -19.60 -9.59 1.91
N SER A 236 -18.48 -10.16 1.46
CA SER A 236 -18.44 -11.52 0.94
C SER A 236 -18.49 -12.56 2.06
N GLY A 237 -19.35 -13.58 1.90
CA GLY A 237 -19.43 -14.73 2.83
C GLY A 237 -18.17 -15.61 2.87
N HIS A 238 -17.22 -15.41 1.95
CA HIS A 238 -15.96 -16.15 1.89
C HIS A 238 -14.89 -15.64 2.86
N SER A 239 -15.08 -14.47 3.50
CA SER A 239 -14.08 -13.86 4.39
C SER A 239 -13.63 -14.80 5.51
N ARG A 240 -14.57 -15.51 6.16
CA ARG A 240 -14.28 -16.49 7.23
C ARG A 240 -13.36 -17.62 6.79
N ARG A 241 -13.52 -18.08 5.55
CA ARG A 241 -12.67 -19.15 5.01
C ARG A 241 -11.24 -18.66 4.79
N VAL A 242 -11.08 -17.44 4.28
CA VAL A 242 -9.77 -16.84 4.07
C VAL A 242 -9.08 -16.57 5.41
N ALA A 243 -9.81 -16.06 6.41
CA ALA A 243 -9.29 -15.89 7.77
C ALA A 243 -8.79 -17.21 8.38
N ALA A 244 -9.59 -18.29 8.28
CA ALA A 244 -9.17 -19.61 8.75
C ALA A 244 -7.92 -20.15 8.03
N ALA A 245 -7.74 -19.84 6.73
CA ALA A 245 -6.55 -20.21 5.99
C ALA A 245 -5.30 -19.43 6.49
N ILE A 246 -5.44 -18.15 6.81
CA ILE A 246 -4.37 -17.33 7.41
C ILE A 246 -3.94 -17.92 8.76
N GLU A 247 -4.90 -18.17 9.66
CA GLU A 247 -4.65 -18.79 10.97
C GLU A 247 -3.96 -20.15 10.82
N GLY A 248 -4.41 -20.96 9.87
CA GLY A 248 -3.81 -22.26 9.56
C GLY A 248 -2.35 -22.16 9.12
N LEU A 249 -1.99 -21.16 8.30
CA LEU A 249 -0.62 -20.92 7.85
C LEU A 249 0.27 -20.40 9.00
N GLN A 250 -0.25 -19.50 9.83
CA GLN A 250 0.46 -19.01 11.02
C GLN A 250 0.77 -20.15 11.98
N ALA A 251 -0.21 -21.00 12.28
CA ALA A 251 -0.04 -22.16 13.17
C ALA A 251 1.00 -23.18 12.64
N GLN A 252 1.21 -23.22 11.32
CA GLN A 252 2.23 -24.05 10.67
C GLN A 252 3.60 -23.38 10.57
N GLY A 253 3.75 -22.13 11.03
CA GLY A 253 5.02 -21.40 10.98
C GLY A 253 5.33 -20.71 9.65
N TYR A 254 4.32 -20.49 8.80
CA TYR A 254 4.46 -19.73 7.53
C TYR A 254 4.27 -18.21 7.70
N ALA A 255 4.27 -17.74 8.95
CA ALA A 255 4.37 -16.33 9.29
C ALA A 255 5.67 -15.71 8.74
N SER A 256 5.57 -14.49 8.20
CA SER A 256 6.72 -13.75 7.68
C SER A 256 6.52 -12.26 7.91
N TYR A 257 7.62 -11.52 8.02
CA TYR A 257 7.60 -10.05 8.13
C TYR A 257 6.63 -9.41 7.12
N TYR A 258 6.69 -9.83 5.85
CA TYR A 258 5.85 -9.23 4.81
C TYR A 258 4.37 -9.59 4.97
N GLY A 259 4.07 -10.88 5.19
CA GLY A 259 2.69 -11.35 5.34
C GLY A 259 2.00 -10.80 6.59
N GLU A 260 2.64 -10.91 7.75
CA GLU A 260 2.09 -10.47 9.04
C GLU A 260 1.94 -8.95 9.10
N THR A 261 2.84 -8.20 8.48
CA THR A 261 2.70 -6.74 8.40
C THR A 261 1.48 -6.34 7.58
N ILE A 262 1.27 -6.97 6.42
CA ILE A 262 0.09 -6.70 5.58
C ILE A 262 -1.19 -7.07 6.32
N GLU A 263 -1.22 -8.25 6.96
CA GLU A 263 -2.37 -8.71 7.75
C GLU A 263 -2.71 -7.74 8.88
N LEU A 264 -1.72 -7.32 9.67
CA LEU A 264 -1.91 -6.36 10.74
C LEU A 264 -2.45 -5.02 10.21
N LEU A 265 -1.92 -4.53 9.09
CA LEU A 265 -2.38 -3.27 8.49
C LEU A 265 -3.81 -3.39 7.96
N CYS A 266 -4.19 -4.52 7.36
CA CYS A 266 -5.57 -4.80 6.96
C CYS A 266 -6.51 -4.77 8.18
N LEU A 267 -6.15 -5.48 9.25
CA LEU A 267 -6.91 -5.54 10.49
C LEU A 267 -7.12 -4.16 11.11
N LEU A 268 -6.04 -3.39 11.30
CA LEU A 268 -6.10 -2.06 11.90
C LEU A 268 -6.93 -1.10 11.05
N GLN A 269 -6.80 -1.14 9.72
CA GLN A 269 -7.55 -0.24 8.87
C GLN A 269 -9.03 -0.57 8.84
N LEU A 270 -9.44 -1.84 8.94
CA LEU A 270 -10.86 -2.20 9.11
C LEU A 270 -11.40 -1.72 10.46
N GLN A 271 -10.69 -1.97 11.55
CA GLN A 271 -11.11 -1.56 12.90
C GLN A 271 -11.25 -0.04 13.04
N LEU A 272 -10.31 0.74 12.50
CA LEU A 272 -10.38 2.21 12.53
C LEU A 272 -11.62 2.76 11.80
N GLN A 273 -12.17 2.04 10.83
CA GLN A 273 -13.41 2.49 10.18
C GLN A 273 -14.63 2.25 11.08
N ASP A 274 -14.71 1.12 11.77
CA ASP A 274 -15.79 0.84 12.73
C ASP A 274 -15.80 1.87 13.88
N GLU A 275 -14.61 2.28 14.35
CA GLU A 275 -14.46 3.35 15.34
C GLU A 275 -14.88 4.74 14.79
N LYS A 276 -14.56 5.07 13.52
CA LYS A 276 -15.02 6.34 12.90
C LYS A 276 -16.53 6.40 12.73
N VAL A 277 -17.18 5.28 12.41
CA VAL A 277 -18.65 5.19 12.31
C VAL A 277 -19.27 5.47 13.69
N SER A 278 -18.75 4.82 14.74
CA SER A 278 -19.25 5.02 16.12
C SER A 278 -18.92 6.41 16.70
N ALA A 279 -17.75 6.99 16.41
CA ALA A 279 -17.38 8.34 16.86
C ALA A 279 -18.15 9.46 16.14
N ARG A 280 -18.66 9.23 14.92
CA ARG A 280 -19.61 10.15 14.27
C ARG A 280 -20.99 10.15 14.94
N GLU A 281 -21.34 9.08 15.66
CA GLU A 281 -22.57 8.98 16.44
C GLU A 281 -22.43 9.53 17.87
N VAL A 282 -21.20 9.65 18.38
CA VAL A 282 -20.92 10.17 19.72
C VAL A 282 -19.81 11.21 19.65
N GLY A 283 -20.19 12.49 19.67
CA GLY A 283 -19.27 13.63 19.59
C GLY A 283 -18.22 13.66 20.72
N LEU A 284 -17.10 13.00 20.51
CA LEU A 284 -15.98 12.94 21.44
C LEU A 284 -14.85 13.87 21.00
N VAL A 285 -14.59 14.86 21.84
CA VAL A 285 -13.37 15.68 21.85
C VAL A 285 -12.32 14.91 22.63
N THR A 286 -11.13 14.73 22.05
CA THR A 286 -9.97 14.23 22.82
C THR A 286 -8.92 15.32 22.91
N ASN A 287 -8.79 15.89 24.11
CA ASN A 287 -7.57 16.57 24.54
C ASN A 287 -6.52 15.51 24.87
N ASP A 288 -5.30 15.70 24.37
CA ASP A 288 -4.07 15.69 25.17
C ASP A 288 -2.88 16.10 24.27
N ASP A 289 -2.57 17.40 24.33
CA ASP A 289 -1.48 18.10 23.65
C ASP A 289 -0.12 17.74 24.26
N VAL A 290 0.49 16.64 23.81
CA VAL A 290 1.95 16.48 23.99
C VAL A 290 2.54 15.91 22.71
N CYS A 291 3.28 16.74 21.98
CA CYS A 291 4.16 16.22 20.94
C CYS A 291 5.20 15.28 21.59
N PRO A 292 5.22 13.98 21.28
CA PRO A 292 6.19 13.07 21.87
C PRO A 292 7.61 13.55 21.58
N SER A 293 8.43 13.74 22.62
CA SER A 293 9.86 14.00 22.45
C SER A 293 10.57 12.77 21.89
N GLU A 294 11.68 12.96 21.17
CA GLU A 294 12.54 11.85 20.71
C GLU A 294 12.98 11.04 21.94
N GLY A 295 12.35 9.89 22.17
CA GLY A 295 12.57 9.05 23.37
C GLY A 295 11.33 8.38 23.95
N ASN A 296 10.12 8.87 23.67
CA ASN A 296 8.90 8.20 24.14
C ASN A 296 8.45 7.13 23.13
N LEU A 297 8.76 5.87 23.47
CA LEU A 297 8.26 4.69 22.77
C LEU A 297 6.72 4.70 22.76
N LEU A 298 6.12 4.60 21.57
CA LEU A 298 4.70 4.33 21.41
C LEU A 298 4.38 2.95 22.00
N ARG A 299 3.52 2.93 23.02
CA ARG A 299 2.93 1.70 23.54
C ARG A 299 1.61 1.48 22.81
N VAL A 300 1.60 0.62 21.79
CA VAL A 300 0.36 0.15 21.17
C VAL A 300 -0.27 -0.83 22.14
N VAL A 301 -1.38 -0.44 22.78
CA VAL A 301 -2.21 -1.35 23.58
C VAL A 301 -3.45 -1.63 22.72
N LEU A 302 -3.51 -2.81 22.14
CA LEU A 302 -4.75 -3.30 21.50
C LEU A 302 -5.70 -3.72 22.63
N SER A 303 -6.74 -2.93 22.89
CA SER A 303 -7.79 -3.32 23.82
C SER A 303 -8.71 -4.33 23.14
N GLY A 304 -8.64 -5.60 23.55
CA GLY A 304 -9.50 -6.65 22.98
C GLY A 304 -9.20 -8.09 23.42
N SER A 305 -8.08 -8.36 24.07
CA SER A 305 -7.82 -9.65 24.70
C SER A 305 -7.03 -9.46 25.98
N ASP A 306 -7.36 -10.23 27.03
CA ASP A 306 -6.69 -10.23 28.35
C ASP A 306 -5.23 -10.74 28.31
N ALA A 307 -4.59 -10.73 27.14
CA ALA A 307 -3.19 -11.06 26.94
C ALA A 307 -2.51 -9.92 26.15
N GLY A 308 -2.14 -8.86 26.85
CA GLY A 308 -1.38 -7.75 26.27
C GLY A 308 -0.05 -8.24 25.69
N VAL A 309 0.07 -8.24 24.36
CA VAL A 309 1.35 -8.46 23.67
C VAL A 309 2.10 -7.13 23.62
N SER A 310 3.23 -7.04 24.33
CA SER A 310 4.13 -5.89 24.23
C SER A 310 5.16 -6.14 23.13
N LEU A 311 5.11 -5.38 22.03
CA LEU A 311 6.22 -5.30 21.09
C LEU A 311 7.23 -4.27 21.60
N GLN A 312 8.39 -4.74 22.09
CA GLN A 312 9.56 -3.89 22.31
C GLN A 312 10.43 -3.91 21.04
N ILE A 313 10.40 -2.83 20.27
CA ILE A 313 11.44 -2.58 19.26
C ILE A 313 12.58 -1.87 19.99
N LYS A 314 13.66 -2.61 20.27
CA LYS A 314 14.90 -2.05 20.81
C LYS A 314 15.72 -1.44 19.68
N SER A 315 16.26 -0.24 19.95
CA SER A 315 17.26 0.47 19.12
C SER A 315 18.47 -0.39 18.79
#